data_AF-A0A501WLC9-F1
#
_entry.id   AF-A0A501WLC9-F1
#
_cell.length_a   1.000
_cell.length_b   1.000
_cell.length_c   1.000
_cell.angle_alpha   90.00
_cell.angle_beta   90.00
_cell.angle_gamma   90.00
#
_symmetry.space_group_name_H-M   'P 1'
#
loop_
_entity.id
_entity.type
_entity.pdbx_description
1 polymer ?
#
loop_
_entity_poly.entity_id
_entity_poly.type
_entity_poly.pdbx_seq_one_letter_code
_entity_poly.pdbx_strand_id
1 'polypeptide(L)'
;MPKLSDAQAALLTAAAVRPDLNIFPVPETVRLRGAALDRTLRALLSRGLIRESGMSGGRKRQKPGTHALLIAPAGLAAIGVEAPEARPNETGDAPVPKTRPGGKLGVLLDAVARPGGATLDDLVATLGWLPRTTRAALVRLRQRGFDVRLADMGGRRAYRLAPAA
;
A
#
# COMPACT_ATOMS: atom_id res chain seq x y z
N MET A 1 -10.54 -10.02 20.47
CA MET A 1 -10.53 -8.84 19.58
C MET A 1 -10.41 -7.60 20.45
N PRO A 2 -9.35 -6.77 20.33
CA PRO A 2 -9.23 -5.58 21.15
C PRO A 2 -10.34 -4.59 20.78
N LYS A 3 -11.20 -4.28 21.74
CA LYS A 3 -12.32 -3.34 21.57
C LYS A 3 -11.72 -1.94 21.37
N LEU A 4 -11.98 -1.31 20.22
CA LEU A 4 -11.65 0.09 20.01
C LEU A 4 -12.51 0.95 20.95
N SER A 5 -11.91 1.98 21.54
CA SER A 5 -12.68 3.01 22.25
C SER A 5 -13.44 3.89 21.25
N ASP A 6 -14.62 4.40 21.63
CA ASP A 6 -15.43 5.28 20.76
C ASP A 6 -14.62 6.47 20.20
N ALA A 7 -13.71 7.03 21.01
CA ALA A 7 -12.84 8.10 20.57
C ALA A 7 -11.79 7.64 19.54
N GLN A 8 -11.29 6.40 19.65
CA GLN A 8 -10.37 5.80 18.67
C GLN A 8 -11.09 5.53 17.35
N ALA A 9 -12.31 4.98 17.41
CA ALA A 9 -13.12 4.73 16.23
C ALA A 9 -13.47 6.04 15.51
N ALA A 10 -13.86 7.09 16.24
CA ALA A 10 -14.16 8.40 15.68
C ALA A 10 -12.95 9.05 15.00
N LEU A 11 -11.75 8.96 15.61
CA LEU A 11 -10.51 9.46 15.01
C LEU A 11 -10.16 8.74 13.69
N LEU A 12 -10.23 7.41 13.70
CA LEU A 12 -9.92 6.60 12.51
C LEU A 12 -10.94 6.83 11.40
N THR A 13 -12.23 6.93 11.75
CA THR A 13 -13.32 7.20 10.79
C THR A 13 -13.15 8.57 10.14
N ALA A 14 -12.86 9.61 10.93
CA ALA A 14 -12.63 10.94 10.39
C ALA A 14 -11.41 11.01 9.46
N ALA A 15 -10.36 10.26 9.76
CA ALA A 15 -9.19 10.17 8.90
C ALA A 15 -9.45 9.37 7.61
N ALA A 16 -10.27 8.31 7.68
CA ALA A 16 -10.62 7.47 6.54
C ALA A 16 -11.42 8.20 5.46
N VAL A 17 -12.23 9.19 5.85
CA VAL A 17 -13.00 10.03 4.91
C VAL A 17 -12.10 11.02 4.16
N ARG A 18 -10.87 11.28 4.65
CA ARG A 18 -9.98 12.28 4.05
C ARG A 18 -9.09 11.70 2.95
N PRO A 19 -8.83 12.45 1.88
CA PRO A 19 -7.98 12.00 0.78
C PRO A 19 -6.51 11.82 1.18
N ASP A 20 -6.07 12.52 2.22
CA ASP A 20 -4.70 12.46 2.74
C ASP A 20 -4.52 11.43 3.87
N LEU A 21 -5.59 10.74 4.29
CA LEU A 21 -5.58 9.75 5.37
C LEU A 21 -5.05 10.28 6.72
N ASN A 22 -5.05 11.60 6.89
CA ASN A 22 -4.44 12.26 8.03
C ASN A 22 -5.38 12.29 9.24
N ILE A 23 -4.87 11.87 10.39
CA ILE A 23 -5.57 11.90 11.68
C ILE A 23 -5.86 13.36 12.08
N PHE A 24 -5.04 14.31 11.63
CA PHE A 24 -5.24 15.73 11.87
C PHE A 24 -5.94 16.43 10.70
N PRO A 25 -6.81 17.43 10.97
CA PRO A 25 -7.21 17.92 12.29
C PRO A 25 -8.11 16.94 13.06
N VAL A 26 -8.02 16.92 14.40
CA VAL A 26 -8.91 16.12 15.24
C VAL A 26 -10.34 16.64 15.06
N PRO A 27 -11.31 15.77 14.70
CA PRO A 27 -12.69 16.19 14.52
C PRO A 27 -13.27 16.72 15.84
N GLU A 28 -14.15 17.72 15.77
CA GLU A 28 -14.78 18.33 16.95
C GLU A 28 -15.62 17.35 17.77
N THR A 29 -16.06 16.25 17.14
CA THR A 29 -16.74 15.12 17.77
C THR A 29 -15.88 14.42 18.82
N VAL A 30 -14.55 14.54 18.71
CA VAL A 30 -13.59 13.97 19.66
C VAL A 30 -13.14 15.08 20.62
N ARG A 31 -13.62 15.01 21.87
CA ARG A 31 -13.26 15.95 22.93
C ARG A 31 -11.84 15.74 23.51
N LEU A 32 -11.06 14.81 22.97
CA LEU A 32 -9.70 14.54 23.42
C LEU A 32 -8.75 15.68 23.00
N ARG A 33 -8.11 16.31 23.98
CA ARG A 33 -7.11 17.38 23.78
C ARG A 33 -5.88 17.09 24.64
N GLY A 34 -4.73 17.65 24.23
CA GLY A 34 -3.47 17.57 24.99
C GLY A 34 -3.02 16.15 25.30
N ALA A 35 -2.63 15.88 26.55
CA ALA A 35 -2.05 14.61 26.97
C ALA A 35 -2.97 13.38 26.76
N ALA A 36 -4.30 13.57 26.82
CA ALA A 36 -5.25 12.48 26.58
C ALA A 36 -5.26 12.04 25.11
N LEU A 37 -5.14 13.00 24.19
CA LEU A 37 -4.97 12.74 22.77
C LEU A 37 -3.63 12.03 22.52
N ASP A 38 -2.54 12.54 23.09
CA ASP A 38 -1.20 11.96 22.90
C ASP A 38 -1.13 10.48 23.33
N ARG A 39 -1.70 10.14 24.50
CA ARG A 39 -1.79 8.74 24.95
C ARG A 39 -2.59 7.86 23.99
N THR A 40 -3.68 8.40 23.44
CA THR A 40 -4.53 7.68 22.49
C THR A 40 -3.78 7.43 21.18
N LEU A 41 -3.07 8.43 20.67
CA LEU A 41 -2.22 8.31 19.48
C LEU A 41 -1.09 7.30 19.68
N ARG A 42 -0.39 7.34 20.83
CA ARG A 42 0.62 6.34 21.18
C ARG A 42 0.05 4.93 21.21
N ALA A 43 -1.12 4.73 21.81
CA ALA A 43 -1.78 3.43 21.84
C ALA A 43 -2.16 2.93 20.42
N LEU A 44 -2.60 3.84 19.55
CA LEU A 44 -2.88 3.51 18.14
C LEU A 44 -1.60 3.18 17.36
N LEU A 45 -0.49 3.89 17.61
CA LEU A 45 0.83 3.60 17.03
C LEU A 45 1.35 2.23 17.49
N SER A 46 1.31 1.93 18.79
CA SER A 46 1.75 0.64 19.33
C SER A 46 0.94 -0.54 18.79
N ARG A 47 -0.32 -0.30 18.42
CA ARG A 47 -1.20 -1.30 17.77
C ARG A 47 -1.04 -1.33 16.24
N GLY A 48 -0.22 -0.46 15.66
CA GLY A 48 -0.04 -0.37 14.20
C GLY A 48 -1.26 0.12 13.45
N LEU A 49 -2.23 0.76 14.12
CA LEU A 49 -3.45 1.28 13.51
C LEU A 49 -3.25 2.64 12.83
N ILE A 50 -2.21 3.37 13.26
CA ILE A 50 -1.75 4.60 12.62
C ILE A 50 -0.23 4.51 12.40
N ARG A 51 0.30 5.30 11.48
CA ARG A 51 1.73 5.38 11.14
C ARG A 51 2.17 6.83 11.01
N GLU A 52 3.44 7.09 11.30
CA GLU A 52 4.05 8.40 11.01
C GLU A 52 4.30 8.51 9.51
N SER A 53 3.95 9.66 8.90
CA SER A 53 4.35 9.93 7.52
C SER A 53 5.87 10.05 7.48
N GLY A 54 6.55 9.05 6.92
CA GLY A 54 7.98 9.13 6.67
C GLY A 54 8.27 10.21 5.63
N MET A 55 8.51 11.45 6.06
CA MET A 55 9.18 12.43 5.21
C MET A 55 10.66 12.07 5.16
N SER A 56 11.00 11.09 4.31
CA SER A 56 12.36 11.00 3.76
C SER A 56 12.46 12.03 2.63
N GLY A 57 13.27 13.07 2.84
CA GLY A 57 13.77 13.92 1.76
C GLY A 57 13.14 15.32 1.64
N GLY A 58 13.76 16.28 2.35
CA GLY A 58 13.99 17.67 1.95
C GLY A 58 12.94 18.41 1.11
N ARG A 59 12.20 19.32 1.74
CA ARG A 59 12.35 20.79 1.63
C ARG A 59 11.12 21.49 2.21
N LYS A 60 11.42 22.55 2.97
CA LYS A 60 10.54 23.53 3.62
C LYS A 60 9.78 23.04 4.85
N ARG A 61 10.23 23.57 6.00
CA ARG A 61 9.49 23.64 7.27
C ARG A 61 8.04 24.06 7.00
N GLN A 62 7.11 23.12 7.03
CA GLN A 62 5.76 23.43 7.47
C GLN A 62 5.71 23.23 8.98
N LYS A 63 5.13 24.22 9.65
CA LYS A 63 5.05 24.46 11.11
C LYS A 63 5.48 23.32 12.05
N PRO A 64 6.35 23.62 13.05
CA PRO A 64 6.72 22.64 14.08
C PRO A 64 5.47 22.21 14.84
N GLY A 65 5.21 20.90 14.87
CA GLY A 65 4.02 20.28 15.47
C GLY A 65 3.23 19.35 14.53
N THR A 66 3.52 19.35 13.22
CA THR A 66 2.78 18.58 12.22
C THR A 66 3.47 17.24 11.91
N HIS A 67 3.52 16.35 12.88
CA HIS A 67 3.76 14.94 12.56
C HIS A 67 2.49 14.45 11.87
N ALA A 68 2.50 14.27 10.55
CA ALA A 68 1.32 13.78 9.84
C ALA A 68 1.16 12.29 10.19
N LEU A 69 0.36 12.02 11.22
CA LEU A 69 -0.08 10.70 11.58
C LEU A 69 -1.14 10.27 10.59
N LEU A 70 -0.87 9.18 9.88
CA LEU A 70 -1.73 8.64 8.85
C LEU A 70 -2.39 7.37 9.36
N ILE A 71 -3.63 7.10 8.95
CA ILE A 71 -4.26 5.81 9.22
C ILE A 71 -3.51 4.70 8.45
N ALA A 72 -3.19 3.62 9.14
CA ALA A 72 -2.58 2.44 8.52
C ALA A 72 -3.68 1.52 7.94
N PRO A 73 -3.35 0.61 7.01
CA PRO A 73 -4.33 -0.37 6.50
C PRO A 73 -5.03 -1.16 7.62
N ALA A 74 -4.30 -1.50 8.69
CA ALA A 74 -4.86 -2.15 9.88
C ALA A 74 -5.87 -1.26 10.62
N GLY A 75 -5.67 0.07 10.64
CA GLY A 75 -6.60 1.03 11.22
C GLY A 75 -7.90 1.14 10.44
N LEU A 76 -7.82 1.14 9.10
CA LEU A 76 -8.99 1.12 8.22
C LEU A 76 -9.80 -0.18 8.40
N ALA A 77 -9.11 -1.33 8.43
CA ALA A 77 -9.74 -2.61 8.70
C ALA A 77 -10.43 -2.66 10.07
N ALA A 78 -9.84 -2.02 11.09
CA ALA A 78 -10.38 -2.00 12.44
C ALA A 78 -11.69 -1.19 12.58
N ILE A 79 -11.97 -0.24 11.67
CA ILE A 79 -13.25 0.49 11.60
C ILE A 79 -14.22 -0.08 10.57
N GLY A 80 -13.92 -1.25 9.98
CA GLY A 80 -14.75 -1.86 8.94
C GLY A 80 -14.73 -1.10 7.61
N VAL A 81 -13.80 -0.16 7.44
CA VAL A 81 -13.56 0.48 6.14
C VAL A 81 -12.64 -0.41 5.36
N GLU A 82 -13.17 -0.98 4.28
CA GLU A 82 -12.38 -1.74 3.32
C GLU A 82 -11.39 -0.78 2.65
N ALA A 83 -10.15 -0.76 3.15
CA ALA A 83 -9.07 -0.08 2.45
C ALA A 83 -8.99 -0.65 1.03
N PRO A 84 -8.79 0.16 -0.03
CA PRO A 84 -8.54 -0.38 -1.36
C PRO A 84 -7.36 -1.34 -1.24
N GLU A 85 -7.66 -2.62 -1.49
CA GLU A 85 -7.02 -3.74 -0.83
C GLU A 85 -5.49 -3.74 -0.98
N ALA A 86 -4.82 -3.53 0.14
CA ALA A 86 -3.49 -4.06 0.39
C ALA A 86 -3.62 -5.02 1.57
N ARG A 87 -4.04 -6.26 1.31
CA ARG A 87 -3.92 -7.35 2.27
C ARG A 87 -2.60 -8.08 2.03
N PRO A 88 -1.69 -8.11 3.00
CA PRO A 88 -0.75 -9.21 3.16
C PRO A 88 -1.44 -10.30 4.01
N ASN A 89 -1.51 -11.55 3.53
CA ASN A 89 -0.68 -12.64 4.05
C ASN A 89 -1.13 -14.01 3.52
N GLU A 90 -0.18 -14.94 3.61
CA GLU A 90 -0.11 -16.30 3.09
C GLU A 90 -1.17 -17.30 3.60
N THR A 91 -1.28 -18.37 2.80
CA THR A 91 -1.80 -19.73 3.07
C THR A 91 -3.27 -19.99 2.76
N GLY A 92 -3.49 -20.83 1.73
CA GLY A 92 -4.78 -21.41 1.39
C GLY A 92 -4.80 -21.89 -0.05
N ASP A 93 -4.45 -23.17 -0.21
CA ASP A 93 -4.53 -24.01 -1.41
C ASP A 93 -5.79 -23.79 -2.29
N ALA A 94 -5.62 -24.04 -3.58
CA ALA A 94 -6.60 -24.11 -4.69
C ALA A 94 -6.67 -22.92 -5.70
N PRO A 95 -6.63 -23.19 -7.03
CA PRO A 95 -6.44 -22.20 -8.07
C PRO A 95 -7.76 -21.53 -8.49
N VAL A 96 -7.95 -20.28 -8.10
CA VAL A 96 -9.02 -19.44 -8.67
C VAL A 96 -8.48 -18.78 -9.96
N PRO A 97 -9.20 -18.82 -11.10
CA PRO A 97 -8.66 -18.42 -12.39
C PRO A 97 -8.21 -16.96 -12.37
N LYS A 98 -6.93 -16.74 -12.67
CA LYS A 98 -6.31 -15.42 -12.79
C LYS A 98 -6.91 -14.70 -14.00
N THR A 99 -7.99 -13.94 -13.81
CA THR A 99 -8.56 -13.13 -14.90
C THR A 99 -7.46 -12.23 -15.46
N ARG A 100 -7.04 -12.51 -16.70
CA ARG A 100 -5.94 -11.79 -17.36
C ARG A 100 -6.31 -10.30 -17.42
N PRO A 101 -5.49 -9.41 -16.86
CA PRO A 101 -5.76 -7.98 -16.95
C PRO A 101 -5.73 -7.56 -18.43
N GLY A 102 -6.77 -6.86 -18.89
CA GLY A 102 -6.83 -6.31 -20.24
C GLY A 102 -5.92 -5.10 -20.45
N GLY A 103 -5.70 -4.72 -21.71
CA GLY A 103 -4.97 -3.52 -22.11
C GLY A 103 -3.45 -3.59 -21.82
N LYS A 104 -2.83 -2.44 -21.55
CA LYS A 104 -1.37 -2.33 -21.32
C LYS A 104 -0.85 -3.17 -20.15
N LEU A 105 -1.71 -3.49 -19.17
CA LEU A 105 -1.36 -4.42 -18.07
C LEU A 105 -1.29 -5.87 -18.54
N GLY A 106 -2.09 -6.27 -19.53
CA GLY A 106 -1.99 -7.58 -20.17
C GLY A 106 -0.70 -7.72 -20.96
N VAL A 107 -0.31 -6.68 -21.70
CA VAL A 107 0.97 -6.63 -22.44
C VAL A 107 2.16 -6.72 -21.48
N LEU A 108 2.11 -6.04 -20.33
CA LEU A 108 3.11 -6.16 -19.27
C LEU A 108 3.19 -7.59 -18.73
N LEU A 109 2.04 -8.23 -18.48
CA LEU A 109 1.97 -9.61 -18.01
C LEU A 109 2.57 -10.58 -19.04
N ASP A 110 2.24 -10.43 -20.32
CA ASP A 110 2.79 -11.26 -21.39
C ASP A 110 4.30 -11.11 -21.53
N ALA A 111 4.80 -9.89 -21.40
CA ALA A 111 6.23 -9.62 -21.46
C ALA A 111 6.98 -10.32 -20.33
N VAL A 112 6.47 -10.30 -19.09
CA VAL A 112 7.09 -11.02 -17.95
C VAL A 112 6.80 -12.52 -17.92
N ALA A 113 5.75 -12.98 -18.61
CA ALA A 113 5.44 -14.40 -18.73
C ALA A 113 6.33 -15.14 -19.75
N ARG A 114 7.09 -14.41 -20.58
CA ARG A 114 8.05 -14.99 -21.52
C ARG A 114 9.15 -15.76 -20.77
N PRO A 115 9.70 -16.85 -21.36
CA PRO A 115 10.75 -17.66 -20.75
C PRO A 115 12.02 -16.87 -20.43
N GLY A 116 12.30 -15.79 -21.18
CA GLY A 116 13.40 -14.87 -20.93
C GLY A 116 13.14 -13.79 -19.86
N GLY A 117 11.90 -13.67 -19.37
CA GLY A 117 11.42 -12.50 -18.64
C GLY A 117 11.49 -11.22 -19.48
N ALA A 118 11.27 -10.07 -18.83
CA ALA A 118 11.44 -8.76 -19.44
C ALA A 118 12.22 -7.82 -18.52
N THR A 119 13.21 -7.11 -19.06
CA THR A 119 13.93 -6.09 -18.30
C THR A 119 13.06 -4.85 -18.12
N LEU A 120 13.44 -3.99 -17.17
CA LEU A 120 12.69 -2.73 -16.97
C LEU A 120 12.69 -1.86 -18.23
N ASP A 121 13.83 -1.77 -18.92
CA ASP A 121 13.99 -1.02 -20.17
C ASP A 121 13.13 -1.58 -21.31
N ASP A 122 13.10 -2.92 -21.47
CA ASP A 122 12.22 -3.56 -22.46
C ASP A 122 10.74 -3.26 -22.20
N LEU A 123 10.34 -3.28 -20.93
CA LEU A 123 8.96 -2.99 -20.52
C LEU A 123 8.60 -1.51 -20.74
N VAL A 124 9.53 -0.60 -20.45
CA VAL A 124 9.38 0.84 -20.70
C VAL A 124 9.25 1.11 -22.20
N ALA A 125 10.13 0.53 -23.03
CA ALA A 125 10.12 0.68 -24.48
C ALA A 125 8.84 0.12 -25.11
N THR A 126 8.37 -1.05 -24.63
CA THR A 126 7.18 -1.71 -25.18
C THR A 126 5.87 -1.00 -24.80
N LEU A 127 5.78 -0.49 -23.56
CA LEU A 127 4.53 0.10 -23.03
C LEU A 127 4.46 1.63 -23.21
N GLY A 128 5.58 2.27 -23.53
CA GLY A 128 5.73 3.73 -23.55
C GLY A 128 5.56 4.35 -22.16
N TRP A 129 5.83 3.58 -21.10
CA TRP A 129 5.68 4.02 -19.71
C TRP A 129 6.99 4.45 -19.11
N LEU A 130 6.96 5.46 -18.23
CA LEU A 130 8.12 5.82 -17.42
C LEU A 130 8.52 4.65 -16.50
N PRO A 131 9.82 4.51 -16.16
CA PRO A 131 10.31 3.44 -15.28
C PRO A 131 9.56 3.35 -13.94
N ARG A 132 9.17 4.49 -13.36
CA ARG A 132 8.37 4.54 -12.13
C ARG A 132 6.97 3.93 -12.29
N THR A 133 6.33 4.18 -13.43
CA THR A 133 4.98 3.68 -13.74
C THR A 133 5.02 2.18 -14.00
N THR A 134 6.04 1.70 -14.72
CA THR A 134 6.27 0.27 -14.95
C THR A 134 6.50 -0.48 -13.64
N ARG A 135 7.31 0.07 -12.71
CA ARG A 135 7.49 -0.51 -11.37
C ARG A 135 6.20 -0.56 -10.57
N ALA A 136 5.40 0.51 -10.58
CA ALA A 136 4.10 0.53 -9.91
C ALA A 136 3.13 -0.52 -10.49
N ALA A 137 3.12 -0.71 -11.82
CA ALA A 137 2.30 -1.71 -12.49
C ALA A 137 2.72 -3.15 -12.14
N LEU A 138 4.02 -3.41 -12.02
CA LEU A 138 4.55 -4.71 -11.56
C LEU A 138 4.12 -5.02 -10.11
N VAL A 139 4.14 -4.02 -9.22
CA VAL A 139 3.61 -4.17 -7.85
C VAL A 139 2.11 -4.48 -7.88
N ARG A 140 1.34 -3.80 -8.73
CA ARG A 140 -0.09 -4.05 -8.89
C ARG A 140 -0.40 -5.43 -9.46
N LEU A 141 0.45 -5.96 -10.33
CA LEU A 141 0.38 -7.35 -10.83
C LEU A 141 0.58 -8.35 -9.70
N ARG A 142 1.54 -8.12 -8.80
CA ARG A 142 1.77 -8.97 -7.62
C ARG A 142 0.59 -8.95 -6.66
N GLN A 143 -0.01 -7.79 -6.43
CA GLN A 143 -1.24 -7.65 -5.63
C GLN A 143 -2.42 -8.40 -6.24
N ARG A 144 -2.45 -8.58 -7.57
CA ARG A 144 -3.45 -9.35 -8.30
C ARG A 144 -3.20 -10.88 -8.29
N GLY A 145 -2.19 -11.36 -7.56
CA GLY A 145 -1.88 -12.79 -7.47
C GLY A 145 -0.97 -13.33 -8.58
N PHE A 146 -0.34 -12.45 -9.37
CA PHE A 146 0.70 -12.85 -10.31
C PHE A 146 2.06 -12.82 -9.61
N ASP A 147 2.67 -13.98 -9.39
CA ASP A 147 3.99 -14.08 -8.76
C ASP A 147 5.09 -13.63 -9.72
N VAL A 148 5.32 -12.32 -9.78
CA VAL A 148 6.37 -11.69 -10.58
C VAL A 148 7.62 -11.50 -9.74
N ARG A 149 8.71 -12.16 -10.14
CA ARG A 149 10.01 -12.13 -9.47
C ARG A 149 11.05 -11.51 -10.37
N LEU A 150 12.03 -10.84 -9.76
CA LEU A 150 13.20 -10.33 -10.46
C LEU A 150 14.28 -11.42 -10.40
N ALA A 151 14.62 -11.98 -11.55
CA ALA A 151 15.65 -13.01 -11.68
C ALA A 151 16.89 -12.42 -12.36
N ASP A 152 18.06 -12.90 -11.95
CA ASP A 152 19.29 -12.66 -12.70
C ASP A 152 19.39 -13.70 -13.82
N MET A 153 19.50 -13.24 -15.06
CA MET A 153 19.59 -14.06 -16.26
C MET A 153 20.86 -13.69 -17.01
N GLY A 154 22.00 -14.21 -16.54
CA GLY A 154 23.29 -14.04 -17.21
C GLY A 154 23.77 -12.58 -17.20
N GLY A 155 23.66 -11.89 -16.07
CA GLY A 155 24.14 -10.50 -15.93
C GLY A 155 23.12 -9.41 -16.28
N ARG A 156 21.88 -9.78 -16.61
CA ARG A 156 20.74 -8.85 -16.74
C ARG A 156 19.62 -9.23 -15.77
N ARG A 157 19.10 -8.21 -15.07
CA ARG A 157 17.97 -8.36 -14.14
C ARG A 157 16.66 -8.27 -14.92
N ALA A 158 15.93 -9.38 -15.01
CA ALA A 158 14.67 -9.47 -15.75
C ALA A 158 13.51 -9.88 -14.82
N TYR A 159 12.36 -9.22 -14.99
CA TYR A 159 11.13 -9.58 -14.32
C TYR A 159 10.51 -10.79 -15.02
N ARG A 160 10.21 -11.85 -14.27
CA ARG A 160 9.57 -13.07 -14.78
C ARG A 160 8.39 -13.48 -13.93
N LEU A 161 7.39 -14.09 -14.56
CA LEU A 161 6.35 -14.82 -13.86
C LEU A 161 6.93 -16.16 -13.36
N ALA A 162 6.70 -16.50 -12.09
CA ALA A 162 7.02 -17.84 -11.59
C ALA A 162 6.19 -18.88 -12.37
N PRO A 163 6.79 -19.99 -12.82
CA PRO A 163 6.02 -21.07 -13.42
C PRO A 163 5.01 -21.55 -12.38
N ALA A 164 3.74 -21.68 -12.78
CA ALA A 164 2.78 -22.40 -11.97
C ALA A 164 3.30 -23.84 -11.86
N ALA A 165 3.70 -24.23 -10.65
CA ALA A 165 4.04 -25.62 -10.35
C ALA A 165 2.79 -26.50 -10.43
#